data_AF-X1H2S9-F1
#
_entry.id   AF-X1H2S9-F1
#
_cell.length_a   1.000
_cell.length_b   1.000
_cell.length_c   1.000
_cell.angle_alpha   90.00
_cell.angle_beta   90.00
_cell.angle_gamma   90.00
#
_symmetry.space_group_name_H-M   'P 1'
#
loop_
_entity.id
_entity.type
_entity.pdbx_description
1 polymer ?
#
loop_
_entity_poly.entity_id
_entity_poly.type
_entity_poly.pdbx_seq_one_letter_code
_entity_poly.pdbx_strand_id
1 'polypeptide(L)'
;DIRAGELYTDDAANHKDLGVTEEDAGTVVKFLRPDSSLLTGVVVGKAKEQASVGSVQQAQGTYVRLLPGDKVYLAPTVPLVRSRAIDYIEQELISVKRENIESVTVASPDDEYTLKPTEDAKGLVLENMPAGKKLKTNDSERVFTSLTNLRFDDVMKESAESKKLTFDRKFVCRLKDSTVYTVKIAQREDKAYVTCTAEFTDRTLVTEREIRDANDAELKQKEAKFLARDRAKGFSVKHQGWVYEIAEWKAKNLTMKLSDLIED
;
A
#
# COMPACT_ATOMS: atom_id res chain seq x y z
N ASP A 1 -20.36 -7.28 1.52
CA ASP A 1 -21.31 -6.83 0.48
C ASP A 1 -22.61 -6.38 1.15
N ILE A 2 -23.18 -5.25 0.74
CA ILE A 2 -24.49 -4.80 1.24
C ILE A 2 -25.54 -5.42 0.32
N ARG A 3 -26.25 -6.44 0.81
CA ARG A 3 -27.34 -7.04 0.06
C ARG A 3 -28.59 -6.20 0.27
N ALA A 4 -28.92 -5.36 -0.71
CA ALA A 4 -30.17 -4.63 -0.73
C ALA A 4 -31.33 -5.61 -0.96
N GLY A 5 -32.35 -5.53 -0.11
CA GLY A 5 -33.63 -6.17 -0.35
C GLY A 5 -34.52 -5.31 -1.24
N GLU A 6 -35.79 -5.18 -0.85
CA GLU A 6 -36.78 -4.40 -1.60
C GLU A 6 -36.49 -2.89 -1.56
N LEU A 7 -36.86 -2.20 -2.63
CA LEU A 7 -36.95 -0.74 -2.66
C LEU A 7 -38.00 -0.31 -1.62
N TYR A 8 -37.59 0.49 -0.64
CA TYR A 8 -38.48 1.00 0.40
C TYR A 8 -39.17 2.29 -0.03
N THR A 9 -38.41 3.24 -0.57
CA THR A 9 -38.92 4.51 -1.10
C THR A 9 -37.91 5.14 -2.05
N ASP A 10 -38.37 5.98 -2.94
CA ASP A 10 -37.58 6.90 -3.75
C ASP A 10 -37.94 8.37 -3.49
N ASP A 11 -38.82 8.63 -2.53
CA ASP A 11 -39.24 9.97 -2.13
C ASP A 11 -38.29 10.54 -1.07
N ALA A 12 -37.61 11.63 -1.45
CA ALA A 12 -36.65 12.33 -0.61
C ALA A 12 -37.26 12.91 0.68
N ALA A 13 -38.58 13.14 0.72
CA ALA A 13 -39.27 13.60 1.92
C ALA A 13 -39.12 12.61 3.10
N ASN A 14 -38.96 11.32 2.80
CA ASN A 14 -38.81 10.26 3.81
C ASN A 14 -37.39 10.14 4.37
N HIS A 15 -36.37 10.74 3.73
CA HIS A 15 -34.97 10.45 4.05
C HIS A 15 -34.61 10.76 5.50
N LYS A 16 -35.09 11.88 6.03
CA LYS A 16 -34.82 12.31 7.40
C LYS A 16 -35.36 11.32 8.43
N ASP A 17 -36.60 10.86 8.24
CA ASP A 17 -37.26 9.95 9.17
C ASP A 17 -36.57 8.58 9.19
N LEU A 18 -36.11 8.12 8.02
CA LEU A 18 -35.33 6.90 7.86
C LEU A 18 -33.87 7.04 8.29
N GLY A 19 -33.41 8.25 8.58
CA GLY A 19 -32.03 8.57 8.94
C GLY A 19 -31.06 8.35 7.77
N VAL A 20 -31.47 8.56 6.53
CA VAL A 20 -30.62 8.39 5.33
C VAL A 20 -30.22 9.72 4.69
N THR A 21 -30.27 10.80 5.45
CA THR A 21 -29.61 12.10 5.17
C THR A 21 -28.14 12.05 5.61
N GLU A 22 -27.32 13.03 5.23
CA GLU A 22 -25.93 13.04 5.70
C GLU A 22 -25.82 13.37 7.20
N GLU A 23 -26.79 14.12 7.72
CA GLU A 23 -26.82 14.64 9.08
C GLU A 23 -27.42 13.64 10.09
N ASP A 24 -28.37 12.80 9.67
CA ASP A 24 -29.11 11.90 10.56
C ASP A 24 -28.62 10.44 10.49
N ALA A 25 -27.72 10.12 9.56
CA ALA A 25 -27.25 8.76 9.34
C ALA A 25 -26.21 8.30 10.36
N GLY A 26 -26.23 7.00 10.67
CA GLY A 26 -25.22 6.38 11.52
C GLY A 26 -23.88 6.21 10.80
N THR A 27 -23.88 6.09 9.47
CA THR A 27 -22.64 6.05 8.68
C THR A 27 -22.87 6.62 7.28
N VAL A 28 -21.94 7.46 6.85
CA VAL A 28 -21.89 8.03 5.50
C VAL A 28 -20.50 7.78 4.94
N VAL A 29 -20.43 7.15 3.77
CA VAL A 29 -19.18 7.02 3.00
C VAL A 29 -19.38 7.63 1.64
N LYS A 30 -18.53 8.60 1.29
CA LYS A 30 -18.57 9.31 0.00
C LYS A 30 -17.24 9.11 -0.73
N PHE A 31 -17.36 8.74 -1.99
CA PHE A 31 -16.26 8.77 -2.96
C PHE A 31 -16.41 10.04 -3.76
N LEU A 32 -15.35 10.83 -3.82
CA LEU A 32 -15.34 12.11 -4.52
C LEU A 32 -14.44 12.03 -5.75
N ARG A 33 -14.76 12.82 -6.76
CA ARG A 33 -13.89 13.10 -7.91
C ARG A 33 -12.77 14.08 -7.49
N PRO A 34 -11.74 14.26 -8.33
CA PRO A 34 -10.67 15.23 -8.05
C PRO A 34 -11.13 16.68 -7.85
N ASP A 35 -12.27 17.06 -8.44
CA ASP A 35 -12.90 18.38 -8.28
C ASP A 35 -13.77 18.49 -7.01
N SER A 36 -13.70 17.49 -6.12
CA SER A 36 -14.52 17.34 -4.91
C SER A 36 -16.01 17.09 -5.16
N SER A 37 -16.45 16.91 -6.41
CA SER A 37 -17.83 16.50 -6.70
C SER A 37 -18.06 15.04 -6.29
N LEU A 38 -19.30 14.73 -5.89
CA LEU A 38 -19.67 13.38 -5.49
C LEU A 38 -19.61 12.41 -6.69
N LEU A 39 -18.78 11.37 -6.58
CA LEU A 39 -18.74 10.25 -7.52
C LEU A 39 -19.87 9.26 -7.20
N THR A 40 -19.88 8.76 -5.96
CA THR A 40 -20.91 7.88 -5.41
C THR A 40 -20.73 7.81 -3.89
N GLY A 41 -21.63 7.13 -3.19
CA GLY A 41 -21.51 6.92 -1.76
C GLY A 41 -22.64 6.08 -1.22
N VAL A 42 -22.52 5.68 0.03
CA VAL A 42 -23.57 4.93 0.73
C VAL A 42 -23.89 5.63 2.03
N VAL A 43 -25.19 5.73 2.31
CA VAL A 43 -25.73 6.23 3.57
C VAL A 43 -26.43 5.06 4.26
N VAL A 44 -26.00 4.76 5.49
CA VAL A 44 -26.59 3.73 6.34
C VAL A 44 -27.37 4.43 7.45
N GLY A 45 -28.69 4.31 7.37
CA GLY A 45 -29.62 4.96 8.28
C GLY A 45 -30.08 4.09 9.44
N LYS A 46 -31.29 4.36 9.92
CA LYS A 46 -31.84 3.68 11.09
C LYS A 46 -32.10 2.20 10.80
N ALA A 47 -31.98 1.38 11.83
CA ALA A 47 -32.54 0.03 11.81
C ALA A 47 -34.06 0.15 11.86
N LYS A 48 -34.75 -0.60 11.00
CA LYS A 48 -36.19 -0.79 11.10
C LYS A 48 -36.48 -1.69 12.30
N GLU A 49 -36.97 -1.07 13.37
CA GLU A 49 -37.38 -1.81 14.57
C GLU A 49 -38.55 -2.75 14.26
N GLN A 50 -38.57 -3.87 14.98
CA GLN A 50 -39.56 -4.91 14.81
C GLN A 50 -40.91 -4.45 15.38
N ALA A 51 -41.78 -3.90 14.54
CA ALA A 51 -43.16 -3.63 14.92
C ALA A 51 -44.00 -4.90 14.72
N SER A 52 -44.36 -5.55 15.82
CA SER A 52 -45.32 -6.65 15.83
C SER A 52 -46.74 -6.09 15.85
N VAL A 53 -47.46 -6.17 14.73
CA VAL A 53 -48.90 -5.88 14.69
C VAL A 53 -49.63 -7.18 14.32
N GLY A 54 -50.17 -7.86 15.33
CA GLY A 54 -50.81 -9.17 15.15
C GLY A 54 -49.81 -10.27 14.72
N SER A 55 -50.25 -11.18 13.85
CA SER A 55 -49.48 -12.35 13.37
C SER A 55 -48.54 -12.06 12.19
N VAL A 56 -48.42 -10.80 11.76
CA VAL A 56 -47.60 -10.42 10.60
C VAL A 56 -46.23 -9.93 11.08
N GLN A 57 -45.19 -10.73 10.82
CA GLN A 57 -43.81 -10.31 11.04
C GLN A 57 -43.41 -9.35 9.92
N GLN A 58 -43.20 -8.07 10.24
CA GLN A 58 -42.62 -7.14 9.28
C GLN A 58 -41.15 -7.49 9.02
N ALA A 59 -40.71 -7.29 7.77
CA ALA A 59 -39.31 -7.43 7.40
C ALA A 59 -38.43 -6.52 8.26
N GLN A 60 -37.45 -7.12 8.94
CA GLN A 60 -36.37 -6.44 9.64
C GLN A 60 -35.30 -5.98 8.65
N GLY A 61 -34.55 -4.94 8.99
CA GLY A 61 -33.41 -4.51 8.21
C GLY A 61 -32.92 -3.12 8.57
N THR A 62 -31.96 -2.61 7.83
CA THR A 62 -31.43 -1.25 7.94
C THR A 62 -31.70 -0.50 6.65
N TYR A 63 -32.11 0.76 6.76
CA TYR A 63 -32.30 1.60 5.59
C TYR A 63 -30.95 1.99 4.98
N VAL A 64 -30.79 1.76 3.69
CA VAL A 64 -29.56 2.08 2.96
C VAL A 64 -29.90 2.89 1.72
N ARG A 65 -29.21 4.00 1.51
CA ARG A 65 -29.36 4.85 0.31
C ARG A 65 -28.04 4.92 -0.46
N LEU A 66 -28.12 4.73 -1.77
CA LEU A 66 -26.98 4.87 -2.69
C LEU A 66 -26.95 6.30 -3.26
N LEU A 67 -25.88 7.03 -2.99
CA LEU A 67 -25.66 8.37 -3.49
C LEU A 67 -25.16 8.36 -4.94
N PRO A 68 -25.54 9.34 -5.78
CA PRO A 68 -26.35 10.53 -5.45
C PRO A 68 -27.87 10.32 -5.49
N GLY A 69 -28.36 9.08 -5.63
CA GLY A 69 -29.78 8.80 -5.81
C GLY A 69 -30.63 8.92 -4.53
N ASP A 70 -31.94 8.94 -4.75
CA ASP A 70 -32.94 9.03 -3.68
C ASP A 70 -33.53 7.68 -3.27
N LYS A 71 -33.21 6.61 -4.02
CA LYS A 71 -33.68 5.26 -3.74
C LYS A 71 -33.10 4.73 -2.44
N VAL A 72 -33.99 4.43 -1.51
CA VAL A 72 -33.70 3.80 -0.23
C VAL A 72 -34.14 2.35 -0.28
N TYR A 73 -33.25 1.45 0.11
CA TYR A 73 -33.50 0.02 0.17
C TYR A 73 -33.51 -0.45 1.63
N LEU A 74 -34.26 -1.51 1.91
CA LEU A 74 -34.16 -2.21 3.19
C LEU A 74 -33.16 -3.34 3.06
N ALA A 75 -31.99 -3.20 3.68
CA ALA A 75 -30.96 -4.24 3.71
C ALA A 75 -31.16 -5.14 4.94
N PRO A 76 -31.35 -6.48 4.79
CA PRO A 76 -31.51 -7.39 5.92
C PRO A 76 -30.30 -7.39 6.85
N THR A 77 -29.10 -7.24 6.27
CA THR A 77 -27.84 -7.11 6.99
C THR A 77 -26.98 -6.05 6.33
N VAL A 78 -26.34 -5.22 7.15
CA VAL A 78 -25.33 -4.26 6.69
C VAL A 78 -24.00 -4.64 7.34
N PRO A 79 -22.96 -5.00 6.56
CA PRO A 79 -21.63 -5.23 7.12
C PRO A 79 -21.10 -3.96 7.77
N LEU A 80 -20.13 -4.10 8.68
CA LEU A 80 -19.42 -2.95 9.24
C LEU A 80 -18.78 -2.14 8.11
N VAL A 81 -19.33 -0.97 7.84
CA VAL A 81 -18.81 -0.02 6.86
C VAL A 81 -17.64 0.72 7.51
N ARG A 82 -16.47 0.64 6.88
CA ARG A 82 -15.27 1.32 7.35
C ARG A 82 -15.40 2.83 7.09
N SER A 83 -15.01 3.66 8.05
CA SER A 83 -15.18 5.11 7.94
C SER A 83 -13.90 5.86 7.57
N ARG A 84 -12.74 5.20 7.61
CA ARG A 84 -11.46 5.84 7.28
C ARG A 84 -11.22 5.74 5.78
N ALA A 85 -10.77 6.83 5.17
CA ALA A 85 -10.41 6.85 3.74
C ALA A 85 -9.38 5.76 3.40
N ILE A 86 -8.44 5.52 4.30
CA ILE A 86 -7.37 4.52 4.12
C ILE A 86 -7.89 3.09 4.01
N ASP A 87 -9.08 2.78 4.55
CA ASP A 87 -9.68 1.45 4.49
C ASP A 87 -10.19 1.10 3.07
N TYR A 88 -10.17 2.07 2.15
CA TYR A 88 -10.59 1.93 0.75
C TYR A 88 -9.42 2.00 -0.24
N ILE A 89 -8.18 2.05 0.24
CA ILE A 89 -6.98 2.21 -0.58
C ILE A 89 -6.10 0.96 -0.40
N GLU A 90 -5.46 0.52 -1.49
CA GLU A 90 -4.41 -0.49 -1.41
C GLU A 90 -3.20 0.09 -0.66
N GLN A 91 -2.97 -0.43 0.55
CA GLN A 91 -1.94 0.06 1.46
C GLN A 91 -0.57 -0.58 1.21
N GLU A 92 -0.50 -1.65 0.42
CA GLU A 92 0.77 -2.27 0.04
C GLU A 92 1.53 -1.39 -0.96
N LEU A 93 2.68 -0.86 -0.53
CA LEU A 93 3.60 -0.13 -1.40
C LEU A 93 4.45 -1.12 -2.18
N ILE A 94 5.18 -1.98 -1.47
CA ILE A 94 6.16 -2.89 -2.06
C ILE A 94 6.03 -4.25 -1.40
N SER A 95 5.99 -5.28 -2.23
CA SER A 95 5.92 -6.69 -1.82
C SER A 95 6.88 -7.51 -2.68
N VAL A 96 8.15 -7.55 -2.25
CA VAL A 96 9.18 -8.37 -2.91
C VAL A 96 9.32 -9.72 -2.23
N LYS A 97 9.60 -10.76 -3.01
CA LYS A 97 9.93 -12.06 -2.44
C LYS A 97 11.37 -12.07 -1.96
N ARG A 98 11.62 -12.60 -0.75
CA ARG A 98 12.95 -12.67 -0.13
C ARG A 98 13.99 -13.36 -1.03
N GLU A 99 13.59 -14.41 -1.75
CA GLU A 99 14.45 -15.15 -2.68
C GLU A 99 14.84 -14.36 -3.93
N ASN A 100 14.12 -13.29 -4.26
CA ASN A 100 14.39 -12.42 -5.40
C ASN A 100 15.31 -11.26 -5.05
N ILE A 101 15.52 -10.98 -3.76
CA ILE A 101 16.42 -9.91 -3.32
C ILE A 101 17.86 -10.33 -3.57
N GLU A 102 18.58 -9.51 -4.34
CA GLU A 102 20.01 -9.65 -4.61
C GLU A 102 20.83 -8.93 -3.55
N SER A 103 20.44 -7.70 -3.19
CA SER A 103 21.10 -6.92 -2.15
C SER A 103 20.19 -5.83 -1.59
N VAL A 104 20.50 -5.42 -0.37
CA VAL A 104 19.89 -4.28 0.30
C VAL A 104 20.99 -3.34 0.77
N THR A 105 20.92 -2.08 0.35
CA THR A 105 21.80 -1.01 0.81
C THR A 105 21.01 -0.01 1.63
N VAL A 106 21.50 0.30 2.82
CA VAL A 106 20.95 1.34 3.70
C VAL A 106 21.97 2.46 3.77
N ALA A 107 21.53 3.68 3.48
CA ALA A 107 22.35 4.87 3.51
C ALA A 107 21.70 5.96 4.36
N SER A 108 22.52 6.62 5.16
CA SER A 108 22.22 7.78 5.99
C SER A 108 23.35 8.81 5.84
N PRO A 109 23.21 10.03 6.38
CA PRO A 109 24.27 11.04 6.28
C PRO A 109 25.63 10.59 6.84
N ASP A 110 25.64 9.70 7.83
CA ASP A 110 26.84 9.32 8.58
C ASP A 110 27.32 7.89 8.30
N ASP A 111 26.51 7.07 7.62
CA ASP A 111 26.73 5.62 7.52
C ASP A 111 26.06 5.03 6.27
N GLU A 112 26.73 4.09 5.62
CA GLU A 112 26.24 3.33 4.47
C GLU A 112 26.74 1.88 4.54
N TYR A 113 25.83 0.92 4.37
CA TYR A 113 26.19 -0.48 4.34
C TYR A 113 25.29 -1.30 3.41
N THR A 114 25.81 -2.43 2.94
CA THR A 114 25.09 -3.34 2.04
C THR A 114 25.04 -4.76 2.60
N LEU A 115 23.84 -5.34 2.65
CA LEU A 115 23.58 -6.74 2.98
C LEU A 115 23.35 -7.54 1.69
N LYS A 116 23.93 -8.74 1.63
CA LYS A 116 23.75 -9.71 0.54
C LYS A 116 23.43 -11.10 1.10
N PRO A 117 22.68 -11.94 0.38
CA PRO A 117 22.58 -13.36 0.70
C PRO A 117 23.97 -14.03 0.71
N THR A 118 24.16 -15.01 1.58
CA THR A 118 25.27 -15.97 1.46
C THR A 118 25.16 -16.78 0.16
N GLU A 119 26.25 -17.42 -0.26
CA GLU A 119 26.26 -18.27 -1.47
C GLU A 119 25.24 -19.42 -1.39
N ASP A 120 25.02 -19.98 -0.20
CA ASP A 120 24.02 -21.02 0.04
C ASP A 120 22.59 -20.47 0.26
N ALA A 121 22.43 -19.14 0.21
CA ALA A 121 21.19 -18.39 0.44
C ALA A 121 20.49 -18.65 1.79
N LYS A 122 21.17 -19.28 2.77
CA LYS A 122 20.62 -19.58 4.10
C LYS A 122 20.84 -18.45 5.12
N GLY A 123 21.70 -17.48 4.81
CA GLY A 123 22.00 -16.36 5.68
C GLY A 123 22.27 -15.08 4.90
N LEU A 124 22.78 -14.10 5.64
CA LEU A 124 23.19 -12.81 5.12
C LEU A 124 24.64 -12.56 5.47
N VAL A 125 25.31 -11.82 4.59
CA VAL A 125 26.63 -11.25 4.82
C VAL A 125 26.58 -9.75 4.63
N LEU A 126 27.41 -9.05 5.41
CA LEU A 126 27.69 -7.64 5.21
C LEU A 126 28.79 -7.50 4.16
N GLU A 127 28.57 -6.68 3.14
CA GLU A 127 29.62 -6.27 2.23
C GLU A 127 30.68 -5.47 3.00
N ASN A 128 31.95 -5.87 2.88
CA ASN A 128 33.07 -5.28 3.62
C ASN A 128 32.94 -5.39 5.16
N MET A 129 32.63 -6.60 5.67
CA MET A 129 32.56 -6.88 7.10
C MET A 129 33.80 -6.38 7.86
N PRO A 130 33.65 -5.54 8.91
CA PRO A 130 34.78 -5.12 9.73
C PRO A 130 35.48 -6.30 10.41
N ALA A 131 36.80 -6.23 10.52
CA ALA A 131 37.60 -7.30 11.10
C ALA A 131 37.20 -7.57 12.57
N GLY A 132 37.05 -8.86 12.91
CA GLY A 132 36.68 -9.28 14.26
C GLY A 132 35.22 -9.02 14.62
N LYS A 133 34.37 -8.61 13.68
CA LYS A 133 32.93 -8.43 13.90
C LYS A 133 32.11 -9.57 13.29
N LYS A 134 30.93 -9.78 13.86
CA LYS A 134 29.91 -10.70 13.36
C LYS A 134 28.60 -9.96 13.12
N LEU A 135 27.82 -10.46 12.17
CA LEU A 135 26.49 -9.93 11.87
C LEU A 135 25.48 -10.48 12.87
N LYS A 136 24.64 -9.62 13.43
CA LYS A 136 23.45 -10.01 14.19
C LYS A 136 22.40 -10.53 13.23
N THR A 137 22.28 -11.85 13.13
CA THR A 137 21.41 -12.53 12.16
C THR A 137 19.97 -12.01 12.18
N ASN A 138 19.35 -11.88 13.36
CA ASN A 138 17.95 -11.47 13.45
C ASN A 138 17.71 -10.03 12.97
N ASP A 139 18.58 -9.09 13.36
CA ASP A 139 18.42 -7.69 12.99
C ASP A 139 18.75 -7.48 11.51
N SER A 140 19.79 -8.14 11.00
CA SER A 140 20.12 -8.10 9.57
C SER A 140 19.00 -8.66 8.69
N GLU A 141 18.34 -9.75 9.10
CA GLU A 141 17.22 -10.32 8.34
C GLU A 141 16.00 -9.38 8.36
N ARG A 142 15.73 -8.69 9.47
CA ARG A 142 14.66 -7.66 9.54
C ARG A 142 14.92 -6.51 8.57
N VAL A 143 16.16 -6.02 8.51
CA VAL A 143 16.56 -4.99 7.54
C VAL A 143 16.38 -5.53 6.11
N PHE A 144 16.96 -6.68 5.81
CA PHE A 144 16.96 -7.27 4.47
C PHE A 144 15.55 -7.55 3.93
N THR A 145 14.62 -7.94 4.81
CA THR A 145 13.24 -8.27 4.44
C THR A 145 12.28 -7.07 4.52
N SER A 146 12.76 -5.85 4.76
CA SER A 146 11.89 -4.67 4.98
C SER A 146 10.92 -4.36 3.84
N LEU A 147 11.28 -4.69 2.59
CA LEU A 147 10.41 -4.48 1.42
C LEU A 147 9.56 -5.69 1.05
N THR A 148 9.61 -6.79 1.82
CA THR A 148 8.76 -7.95 1.57
C THR A 148 7.28 -7.67 1.85
N ASN A 149 7.00 -6.64 2.67
CA ASN A 149 5.65 -6.17 3.00
C ASN A 149 5.70 -4.71 3.50
N LEU A 150 6.19 -3.80 2.64
CA LEU A 150 6.15 -2.38 2.95
C LEU A 150 4.72 -1.86 2.73
N ARG A 151 4.12 -1.35 3.80
CA ARG A 151 2.77 -0.77 3.82
C ARG A 151 2.82 0.59 4.48
N PHE A 152 1.90 1.45 4.10
CA PHE A 152 1.70 2.76 4.70
C PHE A 152 0.45 2.80 5.58
N ASP A 153 0.49 3.69 6.56
CA ASP A 153 -0.61 3.98 7.48
C ASP A 153 -1.43 5.18 6.99
N ASP A 154 -0.76 6.14 6.32
CA ASP A 154 -1.41 7.30 5.71
C ASP A 154 -0.65 7.79 4.45
N VAL A 155 -1.28 8.64 3.65
CA VAL A 155 -0.71 9.16 2.41
C VAL A 155 -1.12 10.61 2.17
N MET A 156 -0.17 11.40 1.67
CA MET A 156 -0.42 12.77 1.22
C MET A 156 0.20 13.00 -0.15
N LYS A 157 -0.45 13.85 -0.94
CA LYS A 157 0.16 14.35 -2.17
C LYS A 157 1.28 15.34 -1.81
N GLU A 158 2.31 15.41 -2.63
CA GLU A 158 3.36 16.40 -2.48
C GLU A 158 2.77 17.81 -2.41
N SER A 159 3.14 18.53 -1.35
CA SER A 159 2.59 19.83 -0.99
C SER A 159 3.68 20.71 -0.35
N ALA A 160 3.34 21.95 -0.01
CA ALA A 160 4.25 22.80 0.75
C ALA A 160 4.62 22.23 2.12
N GLU A 161 3.76 21.39 2.71
CA GLU A 161 4.02 20.72 3.98
C GLU A 161 5.00 19.55 3.82
N SER A 162 4.79 18.69 2.81
CA SER A 162 5.72 17.58 2.57
C SER A 162 7.11 18.07 2.17
N LYS A 163 7.21 19.25 1.54
CA LYS A 163 8.50 19.89 1.21
C LYS A 163 9.31 20.32 2.44
N LYS A 164 8.71 20.38 3.64
CA LYS A 164 9.43 20.61 4.89
C LYS A 164 10.10 19.34 5.43
N LEU A 165 9.77 18.17 4.87
CA LEU A 165 10.39 16.91 5.24
C LEU A 165 11.77 16.80 4.60
N THR A 166 12.77 16.41 5.40
CA THR A 166 14.13 16.18 4.92
C THR A 166 14.33 14.69 4.71
N PHE A 167 14.41 14.28 3.44
CA PHE A 167 14.64 12.90 3.04
C PHE A 167 16.14 12.60 2.95
N ASP A 168 16.80 12.52 4.10
CA ASP A 168 18.25 12.35 4.25
C ASP A 168 18.70 10.88 4.30
N ARG A 169 17.76 9.94 4.43
CA ARG A 169 18.02 8.50 4.46
C ARG A 169 17.48 7.82 3.22
N LYS A 170 18.14 6.73 2.81
CA LYS A 170 17.80 5.97 1.61
C LYS A 170 17.93 4.48 1.89
N PHE A 171 16.93 3.72 1.47
CA PHE A 171 16.94 2.27 1.45
C PHE A 171 16.82 1.81 0.00
N VAL A 172 17.79 1.04 -0.48
CA VAL A 172 17.86 0.55 -1.85
C VAL A 172 17.79 -0.96 -1.83
N CYS A 173 16.79 -1.53 -2.49
CA CYS A 173 16.65 -2.98 -2.66
C CYS A 173 16.83 -3.32 -4.14
N ARG A 174 17.86 -4.09 -4.44
CA ARG A 174 18.11 -4.62 -5.78
C ARG A 174 17.59 -6.05 -5.85
N LEU A 175 16.84 -6.33 -6.90
CA LEU A 175 16.35 -7.66 -7.22
C LEU A 175 17.21 -8.32 -8.30
N LYS A 176 17.21 -9.65 -8.31
CA LYS A 176 17.93 -10.49 -9.29
C LYS A 176 17.50 -10.26 -10.74
N ASP A 177 16.30 -9.70 -10.95
CA ASP A 177 15.80 -9.34 -12.28
C ASP A 177 16.28 -7.97 -12.77
N SER A 178 17.21 -7.31 -12.05
CA SER A 178 17.69 -5.95 -12.30
C SER A 178 16.70 -4.83 -11.97
N THR A 179 15.58 -5.12 -11.31
CA THR A 179 14.74 -4.08 -10.70
C THR A 179 15.42 -3.53 -9.44
N VAL A 180 15.44 -2.21 -9.30
CA VAL A 180 15.95 -1.51 -8.11
C VAL A 180 14.84 -0.64 -7.54
N TYR A 181 14.41 -0.97 -6.33
CA TYR A 181 13.54 -0.10 -5.53
C TYR A 181 14.38 0.84 -4.70
N THR A 182 14.03 2.12 -4.72
CA THR A 182 14.59 3.14 -3.84
C THR A 182 13.49 3.71 -2.98
N VAL A 183 13.66 3.64 -1.67
CA VAL A 183 12.80 4.28 -0.68
C VAL A 183 13.63 5.39 -0.03
N LYS A 184 13.21 6.64 -0.18
CA LYS A 184 13.80 7.74 0.60
C LYS A 184 12.97 7.95 1.84
N ILE A 185 13.62 8.13 2.98
CA ILE A 185 12.97 8.22 4.29
C ILE A 185 13.26 9.60 4.90
N ALA A 186 12.22 10.22 5.44
CA ALA A 186 12.28 11.39 6.30
C ALA A 186 11.69 11.06 7.67
N GLN A 187 12.31 11.57 8.73
CA GLN A 187 11.74 11.50 10.08
C GLN A 187 11.40 12.91 10.54
N ARG A 188 10.22 13.08 11.14
CA ARG A 188 9.79 14.34 11.73
C ARG A 188 8.88 14.03 12.91
N GLU A 189 9.25 14.56 14.08
CA GLU A 189 8.59 14.23 15.35
C GLU A 189 8.60 12.71 15.55
N ASP A 190 7.44 12.10 15.82
CA ASP A 190 7.29 10.65 16.02
C ASP A 190 6.80 9.92 14.76
N LYS A 191 6.89 10.56 13.59
CA LYS A 191 6.39 10.04 12.32
C LYS A 191 7.50 9.82 11.31
N ALA A 192 7.34 8.76 10.54
CA ALA A 192 8.23 8.41 9.45
C ALA A 192 7.50 8.50 8.12
N TYR A 193 8.13 9.20 7.18
CA TYR A 193 7.59 9.45 5.86
C TYR A 193 8.50 8.87 4.80
N VAL A 194 7.93 8.32 3.74
CA VAL A 194 8.68 7.74 2.63
C VAL A 194 8.19 8.22 1.27
N THR A 195 9.13 8.28 0.33
CA THR A 195 8.85 8.31 -1.11
C THR A 195 9.46 7.07 -1.73
N CYS A 196 8.82 6.55 -2.78
CA CYS A 196 9.23 5.30 -3.42
C CYS A 196 9.40 5.51 -4.93
N THR A 197 10.49 4.98 -5.46
CA THR A 197 10.74 4.90 -6.90
C THR A 197 11.28 3.52 -7.25
N ALA A 198 11.06 3.08 -8.49
CA ALA A 198 11.66 1.88 -9.04
C ALA A 198 12.29 2.17 -10.40
N GLU A 199 13.43 1.53 -10.66
CA GLU A 199 14.08 1.54 -11.97
C GLU A 199 14.47 0.12 -12.39
N PHE A 200 14.58 -0.10 -13.69
CA PHE A 200 15.12 -1.33 -14.24
C PHE A 200 16.49 -1.03 -14.83
N THR A 201 17.54 -1.62 -14.24
CA THR A 201 18.92 -1.21 -14.54
C THR A 201 19.54 -1.97 -15.71
N ASP A 202 18.96 -3.09 -16.16
CA ASP A 202 19.44 -3.80 -17.33
C ASP A 202 19.07 -3.02 -18.61
N ARG A 203 20.11 -2.58 -19.34
CA ARG A 203 20.01 -1.79 -20.58
C ARG A 203 20.29 -2.61 -21.83
N THR A 204 20.39 -3.94 -21.72
CA THR A 204 20.57 -4.82 -22.88
C THR A 204 19.44 -4.59 -23.87
N LEU A 205 19.82 -4.26 -25.11
CA LEU A 205 18.86 -4.10 -26.20
C LEU A 205 18.50 -5.49 -26.68
N VAL A 206 17.20 -5.80 -26.68
CA VAL A 206 16.67 -7.02 -27.30
C VAL A 206 16.21 -6.65 -28.70
N THR A 207 16.87 -7.21 -29.72
CA THR A 207 16.54 -6.98 -31.13
C THR A 207 15.49 -7.96 -31.65
N GLU A 208 14.78 -7.60 -32.71
CA GLU A 208 13.80 -8.49 -33.37
C GLU A 208 14.43 -9.81 -33.85
N ARG A 209 15.69 -9.75 -34.31
CA ARG A 209 16.45 -10.94 -34.72
C ARG A 209 16.66 -11.89 -33.54
N GLU A 210 17.04 -11.36 -32.39
CA GLU A 210 17.21 -12.18 -31.18
C GLU A 210 15.89 -12.76 -30.69
N ILE A 211 14.74 -12.12 -30.90
CA ILE A 211 13.44 -12.68 -30.56
C ILE A 211 13.08 -13.83 -31.51
N ARG A 212 13.28 -13.63 -32.81
CA ARG A 212 12.95 -14.63 -33.84
C ARG A 212 13.80 -15.90 -33.71
N ASP A 213 15.08 -15.73 -33.37
CA ASP A 213 16.04 -16.82 -33.30
C ASP A 213 16.06 -17.48 -31.89
N ALA A 214 15.24 -16.99 -30.94
CA ALA A 214 15.18 -17.50 -29.57
C ALA A 214 14.30 -18.75 -29.42
N ASN A 215 14.70 -19.64 -28.53
CA ASN A 215 13.86 -20.76 -28.08
C ASN A 215 12.85 -20.31 -27.00
N ASP A 216 11.93 -21.20 -26.63
CA ASP A 216 10.88 -20.94 -25.63
C ASP A 216 11.42 -20.46 -24.27
N ALA A 217 12.57 -20.96 -23.82
CA ALA A 217 13.17 -20.56 -22.55
C ALA A 217 13.76 -19.14 -22.63
N GLU A 218 14.42 -18.82 -23.73
CA GLU A 218 14.97 -17.48 -24.00
C GLU A 218 13.86 -16.44 -24.20
N LEU A 219 12.77 -16.82 -24.88
CA LEU A 219 11.59 -15.98 -25.03
C LEU A 219 10.96 -15.65 -23.67
N LYS A 220 10.78 -16.64 -22.80
CA LYS A 220 10.28 -16.43 -21.43
C LYS A 220 11.18 -15.50 -20.62
N GLN A 221 12.51 -15.61 -20.74
CA GLN A 221 13.44 -14.71 -20.06
C GLN A 221 13.30 -13.27 -20.59
N LYS A 222 13.19 -13.09 -21.91
CA LYS A 222 13.01 -11.77 -22.53
C LYS A 222 11.67 -11.14 -22.14
N GLU A 223 10.59 -11.92 -22.15
CA GLU A 223 9.27 -11.49 -21.68
C GLU A 223 9.33 -11.05 -20.21
N ALA A 224 9.95 -11.85 -19.33
CA ALA A 224 10.12 -11.51 -17.92
C ALA A 224 10.89 -10.19 -17.74
N LYS A 225 11.95 -9.94 -18.54
CA LYS A 225 12.68 -8.67 -18.54
C LYS A 225 11.79 -7.49 -18.95
N PHE A 226 11.03 -7.62 -20.05
CA PHE A 226 10.12 -6.56 -20.48
C PHE A 226 9.05 -6.26 -19.42
N LEU A 227 8.48 -7.30 -18.82
CA LEU A 227 7.50 -7.16 -17.75
C LEU A 227 8.09 -6.50 -16.50
N ALA A 228 9.31 -6.85 -16.10
CA ALA A 228 10.02 -6.21 -14.98
C ALA A 228 10.27 -4.72 -15.25
N ARG A 229 10.74 -4.38 -16.46
CA ARG A 229 10.94 -2.99 -16.89
C ARG A 229 9.64 -2.18 -16.84
N ASP A 230 8.56 -2.73 -17.39
CA ASP A 230 7.28 -2.03 -17.45
C ASP A 230 6.66 -1.90 -16.05
N ARG A 231 6.82 -2.90 -15.18
CA ARG A 231 6.45 -2.83 -13.75
C ARG A 231 7.22 -1.74 -13.02
N ALA A 232 8.55 -1.66 -13.18
CA ALA A 232 9.36 -0.63 -12.53
C ALA A 232 8.95 0.78 -12.98
N LYS A 233 8.69 0.97 -14.28
CA LYS A 233 8.18 2.24 -14.83
C LYS A 233 6.79 2.57 -14.28
N GLY A 234 5.86 1.62 -14.33
CA GLY A 234 4.50 1.79 -13.83
C GLY A 234 4.46 2.11 -12.34
N PHE A 235 5.33 1.48 -11.56
CA PHE A 235 5.53 1.76 -10.15
C PHE A 235 5.96 3.21 -9.92
N SER A 236 7.03 3.66 -10.58
CA SER A 236 7.50 5.05 -10.43
C SER A 236 6.44 6.07 -10.82
N VAL A 237 5.68 5.83 -11.90
CA VAL A 237 4.57 6.71 -12.31
C VAL A 237 3.44 6.72 -11.27
N LYS A 238 3.05 5.55 -10.74
CA LYS A 238 1.99 5.43 -9.73
C LYS A 238 2.33 6.18 -8.44
N HIS A 239 3.58 6.11 -8.00
CA HIS A 239 4.03 6.67 -6.73
C HIS A 239 4.63 8.08 -6.84
N GLN A 240 4.75 8.62 -8.06
CA GLN A 240 5.24 9.98 -8.29
C GLN A 240 4.35 11.04 -7.62
N GLY A 241 4.97 11.94 -6.85
CA GLY A 241 4.25 13.03 -6.19
C GLY A 241 3.45 12.60 -4.97
N TRP A 242 3.71 11.41 -4.43
CA TRP A 242 3.10 10.90 -3.21
C TRP A 242 4.13 10.72 -2.09
N VAL A 243 3.73 11.08 -0.88
CA VAL A 243 4.48 10.86 0.35
C VAL A 243 3.64 10.00 1.28
N TYR A 244 4.23 8.94 1.81
CA TYR A 244 3.54 7.93 2.60
C TYR A 244 4.02 7.96 4.04
N GLU A 245 3.11 8.00 5.00
CA GLU A 245 3.42 7.78 6.41
C GLU A 245 3.49 6.27 6.67
N ILE A 246 4.56 5.80 7.32
CA ILE A 246 4.75 4.39 7.66
C ILE A 246 4.92 4.22 9.17
N ALA A 247 4.53 3.05 9.67
CA ALA A 247 4.74 2.70 11.06
C ALA A 247 6.21 2.83 11.47
N GLU A 248 6.44 3.36 12.67
CA GLU A 248 7.78 3.62 13.23
C GLU A 248 8.68 2.38 13.19
N TRP A 249 8.15 1.21 13.53
CA TRP A 249 8.93 -0.03 13.53
C TRP A 249 9.41 -0.44 12.12
N LYS A 250 8.66 -0.10 11.05
CA LYS A 250 9.12 -0.31 9.67
C LYS A 250 10.21 0.69 9.33
N ALA A 251 10.03 1.95 9.70
CA ALA A 251 11.04 2.99 9.51
C ALA A 251 12.36 2.66 10.24
N LYS A 252 12.28 2.09 11.44
CA LYS A 252 13.43 1.61 12.20
C LYS A 252 14.22 0.56 11.43
N ASN A 253 13.54 -0.41 10.80
CA ASN A 253 14.23 -1.42 9.98
C ASN A 253 14.84 -0.82 8.70
N LEU A 254 14.15 0.15 8.07
CA LEU A 254 14.65 0.85 6.87
C LEU A 254 15.83 1.79 7.14
N THR A 255 16.10 2.11 8.40
CA THR A 255 17.10 3.12 8.80
C THR A 255 18.01 2.66 9.92
N MET A 256 18.08 1.34 10.13
CA MET A 256 18.94 0.73 11.14
C MET A 256 20.40 1.10 10.87
N LYS A 257 21.18 1.37 11.92
CA LYS A 257 22.60 1.72 11.77
C LYS A 257 23.45 0.46 11.65
N LEU A 258 24.62 0.57 11.02
CA LEU A 258 25.56 -0.55 10.95
C LEU A 258 25.97 -1.03 12.34
N SER A 259 26.20 -0.11 13.29
CA SER A 259 26.57 -0.44 14.68
C SER A 259 25.54 -1.31 15.39
N ASP A 260 24.26 -1.21 15.01
CA ASP A 260 23.19 -2.01 15.60
C ASP A 260 23.18 -3.43 15.02
N LEU A 261 23.74 -3.62 13.82
CA LEU A 261 23.78 -4.89 13.10
C LEU A 261 25.01 -5.75 13.39
N ILE A 262 26.02 -5.24 14.07
CA ILE A 262 27.27 -5.97 14.32
C ILE A 262 27.53 -6.17 15.81
N GLU A 263 28.24 -7.25 16.13
CA GLU A 263 28.70 -7.62 17.46
C GLU A 263 30.12 -8.16 17.43
N ASP A 264 30.72 -8.33 18.62
CA ASP A 264 32.07 -8.90 18.81
C ASP A 264 32.09 -10.43 18.69
#